data_AF-A0A2N6J7T7-F1
#
_entry.id   AF-A0A2N6J7T7-F1
#
_cell.length_a   1.000
_cell.length_b   1.000
_cell.length_c   1.000
_cell.angle_alpha   90.00
_cell.angle_beta   90.00
_cell.angle_gamma   90.00
#
_symmetry.space_group_name_H-M   'P 1'
#
loop_
_entity.id
_entity.type
_entity.pdbx_description
1 polymer ?
#
loop_
_entity_poly.entity_id
_entity_poly.type
_entity_poly.pdbx_seq_one_letter_code
_entity_poly.pdbx_strand_id
1 'polypeptide(L)'
;MLGKLIIWFGSARWRLSLSHCLEGLLIQLPVALLCGAPASVLAVVVWYWSRKKLEVEELHGHATDPAASWGYGWFPWTWDKWQVLDVVLPSLSSAALAMLSLRLSP
;
A
#
# COMPACT_ATOMS: atom_id res chain seq x y z
N MET A 1 -4.94 -30.33 -7.27
CA MET A 1 -5.17 -29.43 -6.12
C MET A 1 -4.33 -28.15 -6.20
N LEU A 2 -3.04 -28.22 -6.52
CA LEU A 2 -2.14 -27.04 -6.64
C LEU A 2 -2.65 -25.95 -7.60
N GLY A 3 -3.19 -26.32 -8.77
CA GLY A 3 -3.73 -25.35 -9.74
C GLY A 3 -4.95 -24.57 -9.24
N LYS A 4 -5.85 -25.21 -8.47
CA LYS A 4 -6.99 -24.51 -7.84
C LYS A 4 -6.52 -23.56 -6.73
N LEU A 5 -5.45 -23.91 -6.02
CA LEU A 5 -4.83 -23.07 -4.99
C LEU A 5 -4.19 -21.82 -5.61
N ILE A 6 -3.46 -21.97 -6.73
CA ILE A 6 -2.84 -20.84 -7.45
C ILE A 6 -3.89 -19.90 -8.04
N ILE A 7 -4.97 -20.45 -8.63
CA ILE A 7 -6.08 -19.65 -9.14
C ILE A 7 -6.81 -18.94 -8.00
N TRP A 8 -6.95 -19.59 -6.83
CA TRP A 8 -7.53 -18.98 -5.64
C TRP A 8 -6.63 -17.85 -5.09
N PHE A 9 -5.32 -18.07 -4.97
CA PHE A 9 -4.37 -17.03 -4.59
C PHE A 9 -4.37 -15.87 -5.60
N GLY A 10 -4.39 -16.16 -6.89
CA GLY A 10 -4.46 -15.14 -7.94
C GLY A 10 -5.76 -14.34 -7.90
N SER A 11 -6.91 -14.99 -7.67
CA SER A 11 -8.22 -14.33 -7.63
C SER A 11 -8.52 -13.60 -6.31
N ALA A 12 -8.15 -14.16 -5.16
CA ALA A 12 -8.25 -13.50 -3.87
C ALA A 12 -7.32 -12.28 -3.79
N ARG A 13 -6.09 -12.40 -4.33
CA ARG A 13 -5.16 -11.26 -4.40
C ARG A 13 -5.55 -10.24 -5.44
N TRP A 14 -6.18 -10.62 -6.56
CA TRP A 14 -6.74 -9.61 -7.47
C TRP A 14 -7.84 -8.81 -6.78
N ARG A 15 -8.73 -9.45 -6.03
CA ARG A 15 -9.76 -8.72 -5.26
C ARG A 15 -9.13 -7.74 -4.26
N LEU A 16 -8.06 -8.14 -3.58
CA LEU A 16 -7.30 -7.27 -2.69
C LEU A 16 -6.57 -6.14 -3.45
N SER A 17 -5.81 -6.43 -4.50
CA SER A 17 -5.14 -5.43 -5.34
C SER A 17 -6.10 -4.42 -5.97
N LEU A 18 -7.27 -4.85 -6.43
CA LEU A 18 -8.27 -3.96 -7.03
C LEU A 18 -8.89 -3.06 -5.96
N SER A 19 -9.15 -3.60 -4.76
CA SER A 19 -9.55 -2.78 -3.61
C SER A 19 -8.48 -1.76 -3.21
N HIS A 20 -7.19 -2.13 -3.31
CA HIS A 20 -6.07 -1.23 -3.05
C HIS A 20 -5.91 -0.15 -4.15
N CYS A 21 -6.20 -0.46 -5.41
CA CYS A 21 -6.21 0.58 -6.45
C CYS A 21 -7.32 1.62 -6.22
N LEU A 22 -8.52 1.20 -5.80
CA LEU A 22 -9.63 2.10 -5.52
C LEU A 22 -9.38 2.97 -4.29
N GLU A 23 -8.86 2.37 -3.23
CA GLU A 23 -8.49 3.09 -2.01
C GLU A 23 -7.32 4.07 -2.26
N GLY A 24 -6.32 3.66 -3.03
CA GLY A 24 -5.26 4.56 -3.51
C GLY A 24 -5.83 5.75 -4.28
N LEU A 25 -6.81 5.54 -5.17
CA LEU A 25 -7.49 6.62 -5.89
C LEU A 25 -8.26 7.57 -4.95
N LEU A 26 -8.95 7.04 -3.95
CA LEU A 26 -9.69 7.84 -2.96
C LEU A 26 -8.78 8.76 -2.13
N ILE A 27 -7.52 8.37 -1.93
CA ILE A 27 -6.51 9.20 -1.27
C ILE A 27 -5.84 10.14 -2.27
N GLN A 28 -5.53 9.64 -3.46
CA GLN A 28 -4.76 10.37 -4.46
C GLN A 28 -5.55 11.56 -5.03
N LEU A 29 -6.83 11.39 -5.33
CA LEU A 29 -7.68 12.44 -5.90
C LEU A 29 -7.74 13.72 -5.03
N PRO A 30 -8.16 13.65 -3.75
CA PRO A 30 -8.25 14.85 -2.92
C PRO A 30 -6.88 15.51 -2.69
N VAL A 31 -5.82 14.72 -2.49
CA VAL A 31 -4.48 15.28 -2.29
C VAL A 31 -3.94 15.90 -3.58
N ALA A 32 -4.24 15.31 -4.75
CA ALA A 32 -3.85 15.87 -6.03
C ALA A 32 -4.54 17.22 -6.29
N LEU A 33 -5.82 17.33 -5.93
CA LEU A 33 -6.59 18.57 -6.06
C LEU A 33 -6.09 19.68 -5.14
N LEU A 34 -5.64 19.36 -3.93
CA LEU A 34 -5.21 20.34 -2.93
C LEU A 34 -3.72 20.71 -3.02
N CYS A 35 -2.87 19.71 -3.30
CA CYS A 35 -1.41 19.82 -3.15
C CYS A 35 -0.63 19.45 -4.43
N GLY A 36 -1.32 19.06 -5.50
CA GLY A 36 -0.72 18.67 -6.78
C GLY A 36 -0.36 17.19 -6.88
N ALA A 37 -0.08 16.75 -8.11
CA ALA A 37 0.17 15.34 -8.45
C ALA A 37 1.37 14.69 -7.71
N PRO A 38 2.51 15.37 -7.45
CA PRO A 38 3.60 14.76 -6.70
C PRO A 38 3.25 14.48 -5.24
N ALA A 39 2.55 15.43 -4.59
CA ALA A 39 2.14 15.29 -3.18
C ALA A 39 1.13 14.15 -3.00
N SER A 40 0.28 13.91 -4.00
CA SER A 40 -0.71 12.84 -3.94
C SER A 40 -0.10 11.44 -4.01
N VAL A 41 0.98 11.25 -4.76
CA VAL A 41 1.73 9.99 -4.77
C VAL A 41 2.36 9.72 -3.40
N LEU A 42 2.97 10.74 -2.80
CA LEU A 42 3.54 10.61 -1.45
C LEU A 42 2.47 10.24 -0.42
N ALA A 43 1.27 10.82 -0.50
CA ALA A 43 0.17 10.48 0.40
C ALA A 43 -0.26 9.01 0.26
N VAL A 44 -0.33 8.49 -0.97
CA VAL A 44 -0.63 7.06 -1.21
C VAL A 44 0.46 6.17 -0.63
N VAL A 45 1.73 6.49 -0.88
CA VAL A 45 2.87 5.73 -0.33
C VAL A 45 2.81 5.68 1.19
N VAL A 46 2.63 6.85 1.84
CA VAL A 46 2.55 6.96 3.30
C VAL A 46 1.37 6.15 3.84
N TRP A 47 0.20 6.24 3.20
CA TRP A 47 -0.97 5.46 3.63
C TRP A 47 -0.72 3.96 3.62
N TYR A 48 -0.26 3.42 2.48
CA TYR A 48 -0.01 1.98 2.35
C TYR A 48 1.09 1.50 3.29
N TRP A 49 2.13 2.33 3.48
CA TRP A 49 3.18 2.05 4.44
C TRP A 49 2.64 1.99 5.88
N SER A 50 1.92 3.02 6.32
CA SER A 50 1.34 3.09 7.67
C SER A 50 0.42 1.92 7.94
N ARG A 51 -0.40 1.53 6.97
CA ARG A 51 -1.30 0.40 7.10
C ARG A 51 -0.55 -0.93 7.22
N LYS A 52 0.47 -1.16 6.38
CA LYS A 52 1.24 -2.41 6.43
C LYS A 52 2.07 -2.51 7.69
N LYS A 53 2.59 -1.38 8.18
CA LYS A 53 3.22 -1.31 9.49
C LYS A 53 2.25 -1.75 10.61
N LEU A 54 1.02 -1.21 10.64
CA LEU A 54 0.00 -1.61 11.62
C LEU A 54 -0.35 -3.10 11.54
N GLU A 55 -0.51 -3.64 10.33
CA GLU A 55 -0.76 -5.07 10.13
C GLU A 55 0.37 -5.95 10.68
N VAL A 56 1.63 -5.53 10.47
CA VAL A 56 2.80 -6.25 11.00
C VAL A 56 2.88 -6.17 12.53
N GLU A 57 2.50 -5.03 13.12
CA GLU A 57 2.41 -4.87 14.57
C GLU A 57 1.34 -5.76 15.19
N GLU A 58 0.16 -5.84 14.56
CA GLU A 58 -0.92 -6.72 15.02
C GLU A 58 -0.51 -8.20 14.97
N LEU A 59 0.21 -8.61 13.92
CA LEU A 59 0.68 -9.99 13.75
C LEU A 59 1.75 -10.40 14.76
N HIS A 60 2.61 -9.47 15.19
CA HIS A 60 3.62 -9.73 16.22
C HIS A 60 3.06 -9.75 17.64
N GLY A 61 1.78 -9.38 17.80
CA GLY A 61 1.14 -9.17 19.08
C GLY A 61 1.62 -7.88 19.73
N HIS A 62 0.72 -7.20 20.44
CA HIS A 62 1.13 -6.10 21.30
C HIS A 62 2.05 -6.67 22.38
N ALA A 63 3.36 -6.49 22.19
CA ALA A 63 4.34 -6.81 23.20
C ALA A 63 3.90 -6.15 24.53
N THR A 64 4.16 -6.84 25.64
CA THR A 64 3.89 -6.36 27.00
C THR A 64 4.51 -4.99 27.30
N ASP A 65 5.45 -4.54 26.46
CA ASP A 65 5.99 -3.19 26.44
C ASP A 65 5.47 -2.40 25.20
N PRO A 66 4.60 -1.40 25.40
CA PRO A 66 4.08 -0.54 24.33
C PRO A 66 5.18 0.14 23.52
N ALA A 67 6.28 0.56 24.15
CA ALA A 67 7.35 1.27 23.47
C ALA A 67 8.12 0.38 22.48
N ALA A 68 8.33 -0.90 22.86
CA ALA A 68 8.95 -1.88 21.98
C ALA A 68 8.02 -2.27 20.82
N SER A 69 6.72 -2.39 21.06
CA SER A 69 5.73 -2.72 20.02
C SER A 69 5.73 -1.71 18.87
N TRP A 70 5.92 -0.43 19.17
CA TRP A 70 5.92 0.67 18.19
C TRP A 70 7.09 0.62 17.21
N GLY A 71 8.15 -0.12 17.52
CA GLY A 71 9.33 -0.28 16.67
C GLY A 71 9.19 -1.36 15.60
N TYR A 72 8.21 -2.27 15.73
CA TYR A 72 8.04 -3.37 14.79
C TYR A 72 7.39 -2.90 13.50
N GLY A 73 7.81 -3.49 12.39
CA GLY A 73 7.21 -3.22 11.09
C GLY A 73 7.46 -1.82 10.54
N TRP A 74 8.30 -0.98 11.16
CA TRP A 74 8.66 0.33 10.60
C TRP A 74 9.41 0.21 9.28
N PHE A 75 10.18 -0.86 9.13
CA PHE A 75 11.08 -1.05 8.02
C PHE A 75 10.77 -2.33 7.25
N PRO A 76 10.93 -2.29 5.92
CA PRO A 76 10.42 -3.34 5.03
C PRO A 76 11.26 -4.61 5.09
N TRP A 77 12.46 -4.57 5.68
CA TRP A 77 13.27 -5.77 5.92
C TRP A 77 12.71 -6.69 7.01
N THR A 78 11.77 -6.18 7.83
CA THR A 78 11.02 -7.00 8.80
C THR A 78 9.77 -7.61 8.19
N TRP A 79 9.44 -7.27 6.94
CA TRP A 79 8.22 -7.69 6.28
C TRP A 79 8.45 -8.90 5.39
N ASP A 80 7.41 -9.70 5.21
CA ASP A 80 7.41 -10.72 4.17
C ASP A 80 7.38 -10.07 2.78
N LYS A 81 7.95 -10.76 1.78
CA LYS A 81 8.00 -10.30 0.38
C LYS A 81 6.64 -9.90 -0.17
N TRP A 82 5.57 -10.53 0.32
CA TRP A 82 4.21 -10.24 -0.08
C TRP A 82 3.68 -8.93 0.51
N GLN A 83 4.03 -8.61 1.76
CA GLN A 83 3.67 -7.36 2.40
C GLN A 83 4.36 -6.17 1.74
N VAL A 84 5.62 -6.35 1.33
CA VAL A 84 6.35 -5.35 0.51
C VAL A 84 5.63 -5.11 -0.81
N LEU A 85 5.20 -6.18 -1.49
CA LEU A 85 4.50 -6.07 -2.77
C LEU A 85 3.16 -5.31 -2.64
N ASP A 86 2.46 -5.47 -1.52
CA ASP A 86 1.20 -4.78 -1.24
C ASP A 86 1.37 -3.26 -1.08
N VAL A 87 2.58 -2.76 -0.79
CA VAL A 87 2.89 -1.32 -0.80
C VAL A 87 3.42 -0.87 -2.16
N VAL A 88 4.29 -1.67 -2.78
CA VAL A 88 4.96 -1.31 -4.04
C VAL A 88 3.97 -1.20 -5.19
N LEU A 89 3.03 -2.15 -5.34
CA LEU A 89 2.06 -2.14 -6.43
C LEU A 89 1.18 -0.88 -6.45
N PRO A 90 0.45 -0.52 -5.38
CA PRO A 90 -0.37 0.69 -5.38
C PRO A 90 0.46 1.96 -5.51
N SER A 91 1.68 1.99 -4.95
CA SER A 91 2.60 3.13 -5.09
C SER A 91 3.04 3.36 -6.54
N LEU A 92 3.41 2.29 -7.25
CA LEU A 92 3.78 2.36 -8.66
C LEU A 92 2.59 2.74 -9.55
N SER A 93 1.41 2.18 -9.31
CA SER A 93 0.19 2.55 -10.01
C SER A 93 -0.17 4.02 -9.78
N SER A 94 -0.03 4.51 -8.55
CA SER A 94 -0.25 5.91 -8.19
C SER A 94 0.73 6.85 -8.88
N ALA A 95 2.02 6.50 -8.88
CA ALA A 95 3.06 7.26 -9.58
C ALA A 95 2.80 7.32 -11.09
N ALA A 96 2.39 6.20 -11.70
CA ALA A 96 2.03 6.16 -13.12
C ALA A 96 0.84 7.09 -13.43
N LEU A 97 -0.20 7.11 -12.59
CA LEU A 97 -1.34 8.01 -12.73
C LEU A 97 -0.94 9.48 -12.58
N ALA A 98 -0.07 9.79 -11.62
CA ALA A 98 0.43 11.15 -11.44
C ALA A 98 1.26 11.63 -12.63
N MET A 99 2.15 10.77 -13.17
CA MET A 99 2.91 11.09 -14.38
C MET A 99 2.01 11.31 -15.59
N LEU A 100 0.95 10.51 -15.73
CA LEU A 100 -0.04 10.70 -16.79
C LEU A 100 -0.78 12.03 -16.62
N SER A 101 -1.19 12.36 -15.38
CA SER A 101 -1.87 13.62 -15.06
C SER A 101 -0.98 14.84 -15.34
N LEU A 102 0.31 14.78 -15.02
CA LEU A 102 1.26 15.84 -15.34
C LEU A 102 1.47 16.02 -16.85
N ARG A 103 1.45 14.93 -17.63
CA ARG A 103 1.54 15.00 -19.10
C ARG A 103 0.29 15.56 -19.77
N LEU A 104 -0.87 15.40 -19.13
CA LEU A 104 -2.17 15.86 -19.66
C LEU A 104 -2.55 17.27 -19.17
N SER A 105 -1.77 17.85 -18.27
CA SER A 105 -1.97 19.24 -17.84
C SER A 105 -1.46 20.19 -18.93
N PRO A 106 -2.29 21.15 -19.40
CA PRO A 106 -1.93 22.10 -20.46
C PRO A 106 -0.86 23.10 -20.04
#